data_AF-A0A1T2KYV8-F1
#
_entry.id   AF-A0A1T2KYV8-F1
#
_cell.length_a   1.000
_cell.length_b   1.000
_cell.length_c   1.000
_cell.angle_alpha   90.00
_cell.angle_beta   90.00
_cell.angle_gamma   90.00
#
_symmetry.space_group_name_H-M   'P 1'
#
loop_
_entity.id
_entity.type
_entity.pdbx_description
1 polymer ?
#
loop_
_entity_poly.entity_id
_entity_poly.type
_entity_poly.pdbx_seq_one_letter_code
_entity_poly.pdbx_strand_id
1 'polypeptide(L)'
;MGVDLTVSGGTSAGNDTFVFDNALDSEVYTGTVANSTVDFAGTVIGEGAANDSAIQVSEIDLVMADGYTAQSDAAIGASILNAAADTDAAMSTYATADITAGNNVEAQTITISGQAETSIDIDENADAKSIAALVSARADSTGVFATARTEATLSGLDTDGVVSMVLNDVKVSANVTTEDISTLAEAINDKTGATGIVAIISNDKQSIELQHDTGDNITISAFDSSSAVDGVGGTEVAMTLSGGAGTTDVVLQNGGVNAGTRDSTVIGGEVEFKSTAGYFSVESNLAEGTGGLFSGSTNELQASVTETVDTIEISNVEGANRSIDITDGALARVDAIRAELGAVQNRFETTITNLQTSSENLSAARSRIQDTDFAAETASLTRSQILQQAGVAMLAQANQVPQLVLSLLQG
;
A
#
# COMPACT_ATOMS: atom_id res chain seq x y z
N MET A 1 33.31 2.68 -33.38
CA MET A 1 34.27 2.53 -32.27
C MET A 1 34.52 1.04 -32.15
N GLY A 2 35.77 0.61 -32.35
CA GLY A 2 36.11 -0.80 -32.47
C GLY A 2 35.84 -1.55 -31.16
N VAL A 3 35.08 -2.63 -31.25
CA VAL A 3 34.99 -3.64 -30.20
C VAL A 3 36.09 -4.65 -30.51
N ASP A 4 37.14 -4.62 -29.70
CA ASP A 4 38.18 -5.65 -29.73
C ASP A 4 37.69 -6.80 -28.83
N LEU A 5 37.09 -7.82 -29.43
CA LEU A 5 36.66 -9.03 -28.73
C LEU A 5 37.66 -10.15 -29.04
N THR A 6 38.59 -10.41 -28.13
CA THR A 6 39.50 -11.56 -28.24
C THR A 6 38.77 -12.80 -27.72
N VAL A 7 38.22 -13.61 -28.63
CA VAL A 7 37.62 -14.91 -28.30
C VAL A 7 38.72 -15.98 -28.26
N SER A 8 39.06 -16.50 -27.08
CA SER A 8 39.92 -17.69 -26.93
C SER A 8 39.06 -18.92 -26.63
N GLY A 9 38.73 -19.70 -27.67
CA GLY A 9 37.84 -20.86 -27.59
C GLY A 9 38.53 -22.19 -27.24
N GLY A 10 37.86 -22.98 -26.40
CA GLY A 10 38.18 -24.38 -26.09
C GLY A 10 37.56 -25.38 -27.07
N THR A 11 37.86 -26.67 -26.84
CA THR A 11 37.55 -27.81 -27.71
C THR A 11 36.23 -28.49 -27.38
N SER A 12 35.30 -28.52 -28.34
CA SER A 12 34.28 -29.55 -28.48
C SER A 12 34.29 -30.05 -29.93
N ALA A 13 34.05 -31.34 -30.14
CA ALA A 13 33.95 -31.95 -31.47
C ALA A 13 32.59 -31.67 -32.15
N GLY A 14 32.07 -30.45 -31.96
CA GLY A 14 30.92 -29.86 -32.63
C GLY A 14 31.31 -28.44 -32.99
N ASN A 15 31.12 -28.07 -34.26
CA ASN A 15 31.70 -26.88 -34.85
C ASN A 15 30.81 -25.67 -34.61
N ASP A 16 30.80 -25.14 -33.38
CA ASP A 16 29.92 -24.02 -33.02
C ASP A 16 30.38 -22.73 -33.69
N THR A 17 29.49 -22.15 -34.49
CA THR A 17 29.75 -20.99 -35.36
C THR A 17 28.89 -19.83 -34.90
N PHE A 18 29.46 -18.89 -34.13
CA PHE A 18 28.77 -17.67 -33.76
C PHE A 18 28.77 -16.68 -34.93
N VAL A 19 27.59 -16.39 -35.49
CA VAL A 19 27.40 -15.40 -36.56
C VAL A 19 26.79 -14.13 -35.98
N PHE A 20 27.50 -13.01 -36.08
CA PHE A 20 26.96 -11.67 -35.81
C PHE A 20 26.75 -10.98 -37.16
N ASP A 21 25.50 -10.83 -37.59
CA ASP A 21 25.14 -10.11 -38.82
C ASP A 21 24.57 -8.72 -38.47
N ASN A 22 24.96 -7.70 -39.21
CA ASN A 22 24.34 -6.38 -39.19
C ASN A 22 24.00 -6.01 -40.62
N ALA A 23 22.72 -5.68 -40.88
CA ALA A 23 22.14 -5.41 -42.20
C ALA A 23 22.81 -4.28 -43.01
N LEU A 24 23.83 -3.60 -42.50
CA LEU A 24 24.59 -2.55 -43.20
C LEU A 24 26.05 -2.90 -43.53
N ASP A 25 26.62 -3.99 -42.99
CA ASP A 25 27.96 -4.45 -43.35
C ASP A 25 28.11 -5.96 -43.11
N SER A 26 28.13 -6.72 -44.20
CA SER A 26 28.26 -8.19 -44.19
C SER A 26 29.73 -8.59 -44.00
N GLU A 27 30.28 -8.37 -42.80
CA GLU A 27 31.61 -8.86 -42.44
C GLU A 27 31.51 -10.16 -41.63
N VAL A 28 31.60 -11.29 -42.34
CA VAL A 28 31.54 -12.63 -41.75
C VAL A 28 32.85 -12.93 -41.01
N TYR A 29 32.85 -12.86 -39.68
CA TYR A 29 33.97 -13.32 -38.85
C TYR A 29 33.86 -14.82 -38.57
N THR A 30 34.72 -15.62 -39.21
CA THR A 30 34.84 -17.07 -38.93
C THR A 30 36.16 -17.33 -38.21
N GLY A 31 36.09 -17.79 -36.96
CA GLY A 31 37.25 -18.17 -36.16
C GLY A 31 37.38 -19.68 -36.07
N THR A 32 38.48 -20.26 -36.58
CA THR A 32 38.87 -21.65 -36.29
C THR A 32 39.92 -21.65 -35.19
N VAL A 33 39.64 -22.29 -34.05
CA VAL A 33 40.55 -22.26 -32.88
C VAL A 33 41.17 -23.63 -32.65
N ALA A 34 42.49 -23.70 -32.73
CA ALA A 34 43.27 -24.85 -32.28
C ALA A 34 44.07 -24.45 -31.03
N ASN A 35 43.69 -25.05 -29.89
CA ASN A 35 44.38 -25.08 -28.60
C ASN A 35 44.40 -23.76 -27.78
N SER A 36 43.52 -23.65 -26.77
CA SER A 36 43.47 -22.50 -25.85
C SER A 36 43.72 -22.91 -24.40
N THR A 37 44.60 -22.18 -23.72
CA THR A 37 44.77 -22.16 -22.25
C THR A 37 44.18 -20.85 -21.72
N VAL A 38 43.43 -20.91 -20.61
CA VAL A 38 42.87 -19.73 -19.92
C VAL A 38 43.70 -19.45 -18.66
N ASP A 39 44.20 -18.21 -18.51
CA ASP A 39 44.95 -17.74 -17.35
C ASP A 39 44.11 -16.73 -16.56
N PHE A 40 43.91 -16.99 -15.27
CA PHE A 40 43.32 -16.03 -14.33
C PHE A 40 44.40 -15.56 -13.36
N ALA A 41 44.90 -14.35 -13.58
CA ALA A 41 45.81 -13.64 -12.67
C ALA A 41 46.99 -14.51 -12.17
N GLY A 42 47.58 -15.32 -13.06
CA GLY A 42 48.77 -16.12 -12.78
C GLY A 42 48.50 -17.54 -12.25
N THR A 43 47.23 -17.99 -12.23
CA THR A 43 46.90 -19.40 -11.99
C THR A 43 46.47 -20.03 -13.30
N VAL A 44 47.32 -20.91 -13.83
CA VAL A 44 47.06 -21.70 -15.04
C VAL A 44 46.26 -22.94 -14.64
N ILE A 45 45.02 -23.05 -15.12
CA ILE A 45 44.28 -24.31 -15.10
C ILE A 45 44.59 -25.02 -16.41
N GLY A 46 45.29 -26.15 -16.33
CA GLY A 46 45.66 -26.95 -17.49
C GLY A 46 44.88 -28.27 -17.50
N GLU A 47 44.39 -28.64 -18.67
CA GLU A 47 43.61 -29.87 -18.90
C GLU A 47 44.50 -31.11 -18.74
N GLY A 48 44.65 -31.54 -17.49
CA GLY A 48 45.37 -32.74 -17.09
C GLY A 48 44.39 -33.82 -16.70
N ALA A 49 43.89 -34.56 -17.69
CA ALA A 49 43.16 -35.83 -17.60
C ALA A 49 42.51 -36.20 -16.24
N ALA A 50 41.17 -36.17 -16.27
CA ALA A 50 40.24 -37.08 -15.60
C ALA A 50 39.44 -36.57 -14.39
N ASN A 51 39.58 -35.34 -13.89
CA ASN A 51 38.63 -34.76 -12.92
C ASN A 51 38.67 -33.21 -12.92
N ASP A 52 38.52 -32.57 -14.08
CA ASP A 52 38.44 -31.11 -14.10
C ASP A 52 37.01 -30.64 -13.83
N SER A 53 36.83 -30.02 -12.68
CA SER A 53 35.61 -29.34 -12.28
C SER A 53 35.43 -28.13 -13.19
N ALA A 54 34.54 -28.24 -14.17
CA ALA A 54 33.97 -27.06 -14.82
C ALA A 54 33.51 -26.10 -13.73
N ILE A 55 34.01 -24.87 -13.75
CA ILE A 55 33.49 -23.80 -12.92
C ILE A 55 32.05 -23.60 -13.39
N GLN A 56 31.10 -24.07 -12.59
CA GLN A 56 29.69 -23.76 -12.74
C GLN A 56 29.54 -22.26 -12.48
N VAL A 57 29.60 -21.45 -13.53
CA VAL A 57 29.19 -20.05 -13.47
C VAL A 57 27.67 -20.08 -13.42
N SER A 58 27.10 -19.69 -12.29
CA SER A 58 25.67 -19.90 -12.01
C SER A 58 24.75 -18.97 -12.82
N GLU A 59 25.29 -17.98 -13.55
CA GLU A 59 24.50 -16.99 -14.27
C GLU A 59 25.33 -16.34 -15.40
N ILE A 60 24.72 -16.14 -16.58
CA ILE A 60 25.28 -15.41 -17.72
C ILE A 60 24.29 -14.29 -18.09
N ASP A 61 24.64 -13.04 -17.82
CA ASP A 61 23.88 -11.88 -18.29
C ASP A 61 24.25 -11.52 -19.74
N LEU A 62 23.25 -11.51 -20.63
CA LEU A 62 23.43 -11.10 -22.02
C LEU A 62 22.51 -9.92 -22.37
N VAL A 63 23.11 -8.73 -22.49
CA VAL A 63 22.41 -7.51 -22.93
C VAL A 63 22.60 -7.33 -24.43
N MET A 64 21.50 -7.35 -25.19
CA MET A 64 21.50 -7.19 -26.64
C MET A 64 20.79 -5.89 -27.04
N ALA A 65 21.30 -5.21 -28.05
CA ALA A 65 20.62 -4.05 -28.63
C ALA A 65 19.48 -4.49 -29.55
N ASP A 66 18.54 -3.58 -29.86
CA ASP A 66 17.44 -3.86 -30.79
C ASP A 66 17.97 -4.30 -32.17
N GLY A 67 17.36 -5.34 -32.73
CA GLY A 67 17.73 -5.93 -34.02
C GLY A 67 18.79 -7.04 -33.99
N TYR A 68 19.31 -7.43 -32.83
CA TYR A 68 20.21 -8.58 -32.68
C TYR A 68 19.45 -9.82 -32.19
N THR A 69 19.73 -10.98 -32.76
CA THR A 69 19.18 -12.28 -32.31
C THR A 69 20.31 -13.18 -31.82
N ALA A 70 19.99 -14.06 -30.85
CA ALA A 70 20.92 -15.07 -30.38
C ALA A 70 20.45 -16.42 -30.93
N GLN A 71 21.31 -17.16 -31.62
CA GLN A 71 21.04 -18.52 -32.08
C GLN A 71 22.07 -19.47 -31.48
N SER A 72 21.70 -20.74 -31.34
CA SER A 72 22.64 -21.81 -31.03
C SER A 72 22.51 -22.88 -32.11
N ASP A 73 23.62 -23.48 -32.51
CA ASP A 73 23.65 -24.63 -33.41
C ASP A 73 23.33 -25.95 -32.69
N ALA A 74 23.30 -25.91 -31.35
CA ALA A 74 23.03 -27.04 -30.49
C ALA A 74 21.53 -27.19 -30.22
N ALA A 75 21.05 -28.43 -30.19
CA ALA A 75 19.67 -28.74 -29.83
C ALA A 75 19.35 -28.37 -28.37
N ILE A 76 18.06 -28.19 -28.08
CA ILE A 76 17.56 -27.84 -26.75
C ILE A 76 18.00 -28.90 -25.72
N GLY A 77 18.54 -28.45 -24.60
CA GLY A 77 19.16 -29.29 -23.56
C GLY A 77 20.68 -29.48 -23.69
N ALA A 78 21.26 -29.13 -24.84
CA ALA A 78 22.71 -29.00 -25.04
C ALA A 78 23.16 -27.55 -25.27
N SER A 79 22.22 -26.65 -25.56
CA SER A 79 22.44 -25.21 -25.68
C SER A 79 22.23 -24.48 -24.35
N ILE A 80 22.93 -23.35 -24.18
CA ILE A 80 22.64 -22.35 -23.14
C ILE A 80 21.41 -21.50 -23.49
N LEU A 81 20.94 -21.55 -24.74
CA LEU A 81 19.75 -20.85 -25.22
C LEU A 81 18.57 -21.81 -25.27
N ASN A 82 17.40 -21.33 -24.86
CA ASN A 82 16.16 -22.07 -24.93
C ASN A 82 15.49 -21.91 -26.31
N ALA A 83 16.20 -22.32 -27.36
CA ALA A 83 15.76 -22.25 -28.74
C ALA A 83 16.25 -23.48 -29.49
N ALA A 84 15.51 -23.91 -30.53
CA ALA A 84 15.94 -25.01 -31.38
C ALA A 84 17.22 -24.64 -32.14
N ALA A 85 17.95 -25.66 -32.61
CA ALA A 85 19.15 -25.44 -33.41
C ALA A 85 18.83 -24.51 -34.60
N ASP A 86 19.72 -23.55 -34.85
CA ASP A 86 19.63 -22.56 -35.94
C ASP A 86 18.34 -21.71 -35.93
N THR A 87 17.70 -21.58 -34.77
CA THR A 87 16.50 -20.76 -34.57
C THR A 87 16.82 -19.56 -33.69
N ASP A 88 16.37 -18.38 -34.10
CA ASP A 88 16.45 -17.16 -33.27
C ASP A 88 15.82 -17.42 -31.91
N ALA A 89 16.62 -17.36 -30.85
CA ALA A 89 16.12 -17.28 -29.50
C ALA A 89 15.33 -15.99 -29.38
N ALA A 90 14.03 -16.12 -29.18
CA ALA A 90 13.19 -14.99 -28.86
C ALA A 90 13.73 -14.38 -27.56
N MET A 91 14.02 -13.07 -27.58
CA MET A 91 14.20 -12.33 -26.33
C MET A 91 12.87 -12.42 -25.57
N SER A 92 12.82 -13.31 -24.59
CA SER A 92 11.67 -13.42 -23.70
C SER A 92 11.65 -12.19 -22.80
N THR A 93 10.82 -11.21 -23.13
CA THR A 93 10.38 -10.18 -22.19
C THR A 93 9.43 -10.73 -21.10
N TYR A 94 9.21 -12.04 -21.09
CA TYR A 94 8.32 -12.70 -20.15
C TYR A 94 9.04 -12.96 -18.84
N ALA A 95 8.43 -12.55 -17.74
CA ALA A 95 8.84 -12.94 -16.39
C ALA A 95 8.85 -14.47 -16.24
N THR A 96 9.72 -14.98 -15.38
CA THR A 96 9.84 -16.41 -15.10
C THR A 96 8.60 -16.92 -14.39
N ALA A 97 7.92 -17.89 -14.99
CA ALA A 97 6.85 -18.64 -14.36
C ALA A 97 7.48 -19.73 -13.46
N ASP A 98 7.74 -19.39 -12.20
CA ASP A 98 8.17 -20.31 -11.13
C ASP A 98 7.48 -19.92 -9.81
N ILE A 99 7.19 -20.90 -8.95
CA ILE A 99 6.68 -20.67 -7.59
C ILE A 99 7.79 -20.65 -6.53
N THR A 100 9.01 -21.06 -6.88
CA THR A 100 10.14 -21.18 -5.95
C THR A 100 10.55 -19.83 -5.35
N ALA A 101 10.45 -18.75 -6.12
CA ALA A 101 10.70 -17.38 -5.67
C ALA A 101 9.52 -16.76 -4.89
N GLY A 102 8.39 -17.47 -4.77
CA GLY A 102 7.19 -16.97 -4.11
C GLY A 102 6.59 -15.75 -4.81
N ASN A 103 6.11 -14.77 -4.03
CA ASN A 103 5.43 -13.57 -4.55
C ASN A 103 6.38 -12.37 -4.76
N ASN A 104 7.70 -12.61 -4.76
CA ASN A 104 8.76 -11.62 -4.91
C ASN A 104 8.77 -10.50 -3.85
N VAL A 105 8.09 -10.69 -2.72
CA VAL A 105 8.24 -9.81 -1.55
C VAL A 105 9.47 -10.25 -0.76
N GLU A 106 10.48 -9.41 -0.71
CA GLU A 106 11.65 -9.66 0.13
C GLU A 106 11.42 -9.19 1.56
N ALA A 107 12.17 -9.79 2.50
CA ALA A 107 12.12 -9.37 3.89
C ALA A 107 12.55 -7.90 4.02
N GLN A 108 11.67 -7.06 4.57
CA GLN A 108 11.88 -5.62 4.60
C GLN A 108 11.23 -4.99 5.82
N THR A 109 11.68 -3.79 6.17
CA THR A 109 11.07 -2.97 7.21
C THR A 109 10.37 -1.80 6.55
N ILE A 110 9.06 -1.68 6.78
CA ILE A 110 8.28 -0.52 6.40
C ILE A 110 8.20 0.45 7.57
N THR A 111 8.39 1.75 7.32
CA THR A 111 8.15 2.80 8.30
C THR A 111 6.88 3.55 7.92
N ILE A 112 5.97 3.68 8.88
CA ILE A 112 4.70 4.38 8.72
C ILE A 112 4.74 5.64 9.58
N SER A 113 4.59 6.79 8.93
CA SER A 113 4.56 8.10 9.59
C SER A 113 3.16 8.69 9.45
N GLY A 114 2.32 8.48 10.46
CA GLY A 114 0.99 9.09 10.58
C GLY A 114 0.92 10.06 11.76
N GLN A 115 0.00 9.80 12.70
CA GLN A 115 -0.05 10.53 13.97
C GLN A 115 1.18 10.25 14.87
N ALA A 116 1.73 9.06 14.73
CA ALA A 116 3.00 8.63 15.29
C ALA A 116 3.78 7.85 14.22
N GLU A 117 5.10 7.80 14.39
CA GLU A 117 5.98 7.01 13.54
C GLU A 117 6.15 5.61 14.13
N THR A 118 6.08 4.57 13.30
CA THR A 118 6.30 3.18 13.73
C THR A 118 6.85 2.36 12.57
N SER A 119 7.83 1.51 12.86
CA SER A 119 8.36 0.55 11.90
C SER A 119 7.75 -0.84 12.10
N ILE A 120 7.58 -1.55 10.99
CA ILE A 120 6.99 -2.90 10.91
C ILE A 120 7.91 -3.74 10.04
N ASP A 121 8.29 -4.90 10.55
CA ASP A 121 9.01 -5.88 9.75
C ASP A 121 8.01 -6.74 8.97
N ILE A 122 8.27 -6.90 7.68
CA ILE A 122 7.55 -7.73 6.74
C ILE A 122 8.45 -8.92 6.42
N ASP A 123 7.92 -10.12 6.60
CA ASP A 123 8.63 -11.35 6.29
C ASP A 123 8.74 -11.54 4.77
N GLU A 124 9.76 -12.30 4.35
CA GLU A 124 9.89 -12.75 2.96
C GLU A 124 8.63 -13.52 2.53
N ASN A 125 8.16 -13.25 1.33
CA ASN A 125 6.98 -13.84 0.72
C ASN A 125 5.66 -13.63 1.48
N ALA A 126 5.60 -12.61 2.35
CA ALA A 126 4.38 -12.23 3.05
C ALA A 126 3.24 -11.91 2.06
N ASP A 127 2.06 -12.47 2.30
CA ASP A 127 0.86 -12.14 1.54
C ASP A 127 0.33 -10.74 1.92
N ALA A 128 -0.46 -10.13 1.03
CA ALA A 128 -1.00 -8.80 1.26
C ALA A 128 -1.86 -8.73 2.53
N LYS A 129 -2.57 -9.81 2.84
CA LYS A 129 -3.37 -9.96 4.06
C LYS A 129 -2.55 -9.81 5.34
N SER A 130 -1.44 -10.52 5.46
CA SER A 130 -0.57 -10.48 6.63
C SER A 130 0.07 -9.10 6.77
N ILE A 131 0.49 -8.49 5.67
CA ILE A 131 1.00 -7.12 5.64
C ILE A 131 -0.07 -6.14 6.15
N ALA A 132 -1.29 -6.20 5.58
CA ALA A 132 -2.40 -5.33 6.00
C ALA A 132 -2.80 -5.53 7.46
N ALA A 133 -2.74 -6.77 7.97
CA ALA A 133 -2.99 -7.08 9.37
C ALA A 133 -1.90 -6.49 10.29
N LEU A 134 -0.62 -6.57 9.90
CA LEU A 134 0.50 -6.01 10.67
C LEU A 134 0.42 -4.47 10.78
N VAL A 135 0.02 -3.82 9.68
CA VAL A 135 -0.22 -2.37 9.61
C VAL A 135 -1.40 -1.99 10.50
N SER A 136 -2.55 -2.64 10.29
CA SER A 136 -3.79 -2.34 11.02
C SER A 136 -3.67 -2.62 12.52
N ALA A 137 -2.83 -3.57 12.93
CA ALA A 137 -2.54 -3.82 14.35
C ALA A 137 -1.84 -2.63 15.05
N ARG A 138 -1.29 -1.66 14.31
CA ARG A 138 -0.67 -0.43 14.81
C ARG A 138 -1.51 0.82 14.54
N ALA A 139 -2.72 0.66 14.00
CA ALA A 139 -3.59 1.77 13.64
C ALA A 139 -3.98 2.65 14.85
N ASP A 140 -4.04 2.09 16.06
CA ASP A 140 -4.35 2.83 17.28
C ASP A 140 -3.33 3.94 17.57
N SER A 141 -2.06 3.75 17.20
CA SER A 141 -1.00 4.75 17.38
C SER A 141 -0.74 5.57 16.13
N THR A 142 -0.71 4.94 14.94
CA THR A 142 -0.36 5.63 13.69
C THR A 142 -1.57 6.36 13.09
N GLY A 143 -2.79 5.92 13.35
CA GLY A 143 -4.00 6.36 12.64
C GLY A 143 -4.14 5.81 11.22
N VAL A 144 -3.27 4.89 10.81
CA VAL A 144 -3.23 4.30 9.46
C VAL A 144 -3.75 2.87 9.51
N PHE A 145 -4.75 2.57 8.69
CA PHE A 145 -5.31 1.25 8.45
C PHE A 145 -4.87 0.73 7.09
N ALA A 146 -4.92 -0.58 6.90
CA ALA A 146 -4.65 -1.18 5.60
C ALA A 146 -5.71 -2.23 5.24
N THR A 147 -6.06 -2.28 3.96
CA THR A 147 -6.89 -3.32 3.36
C THR A 147 -6.08 -4.05 2.31
N ALA A 148 -6.36 -5.34 2.12
CA ALA A 148 -5.61 -6.19 1.18
C ALA A 148 -6.56 -6.84 0.19
N ARG A 149 -6.11 -6.99 -1.06
CA ARG A 149 -6.83 -7.69 -2.11
C ARG A 149 -5.83 -8.25 -3.11
N THR A 150 -6.06 -9.45 -3.60
CA THR A 150 -5.23 -10.02 -4.68
C THR A 150 -6.07 -10.14 -5.93
N GLU A 151 -5.57 -9.58 -7.03
CA GLU A 151 -6.21 -9.64 -8.34
C GLU A 151 -5.22 -10.17 -9.37
N ALA A 152 -5.73 -10.97 -10.29
CA ALA A 152 -4.96 -11.45 -11.45
C ALA A 152 -5.87 -11.67 -12.65
N THR A 153 -5.39 -11.44 -13.86
CA THR A 153 -6.15 -11.68 -15.09
C THR A 153 -5.49 -12.77 -15.91
N LEU A 154 -6.21 -13.88 -16.14
CA LEU A 154 -5.86 -14.91 -17.11
C LEU A 154 -6.44 -14.52 -18.48
N SER A 155 -5.64 -14.59 -19.54
CA SER A 155 -6.08 -14.21 -20.90
C SER A 155 -5.20 -14.84 -21.98
N GLY A 156 -5.57 -14.67 -23.25
CA GLY A 156 -4.66 -14.98 -24.37
C GLY A 156 -4.33 -16.47 -24.50
N LEU A 157 -5.29 -17.36 -24.25
CA LEU A 157 -5.14 -18.79 -24.55
C LEU A 157 -4.87 -18.97 -26.05
N ASP A 158 -3.77 -19.62 -26.41
CA ASP A 158 -3.33 -19.73 -27.80
C ASP A 158 -3.88 -20.95 -28.55
N THR A 159 -4.33 -21.97 -27.82
CA THR A 159 -4.74 -23.27 -28.38
C THR A 159 -5.95 -23.85 -27.65
N ASP A 160 -6.94 -24.34 -28.41
CA ASP A 160 -8.10 -25.05 -27.88
C ASP A 160 -7.71 -26.34 -27.14
N GLY A 161 -8.48 -26.72 -26.11
CA GLY A 161 -8.28 -27.99 -25.41
C GLY A 161 -8.86 -28.02 -24.00
N VAL A 162 -8.53 -29.08 -23.26
CA VAL A 162 -8.77 -29.15 -21.82
C VAL A 162 -7.62 -28.47 -21.10
N VAL A 163 -7.85 -27.28 -20.59
CA VAL A 163 -6.90 -26.57 -19.73
C VAL A 163 -7.08 -27.05 -18.30
N SER A 164 -5.98 -27.33 -17.61
CA SER A 164 -5.96 -27.64 -16.19
C SER A 164 -4.85 -26.90 -15.46
N MET A 165 -5.07 -26.62 -14.18
CA MET A 165 -4.08 -26.03 -13.30
C MET A 165 -4.41 -26.38 -11.84
N VAL A 166 -3.46 -26.17 -10.95
CA VAL A 166 -3.64 -26.20 -9.51
C VAL A 166 -3.66 -24.76 -9.00
N LEU A 167 -4.79 -24.33 -8.47
CA LEU A 167 -5.02 -22.99 -7.95
C LEU A 167 -5.12 -23.07 -6.41
N ASN A 168 -4.18 -22.46 -5.67
CA ASN A 168 -4.11 -22.57 -4.20
C ASN A 168 -4.28 -24.02 -3.72
N ASP A 169 -3.45 -24.93 -4.24
CA ASP A 169 -3.45 -26.38 -4.00
C ASP A 169 -4.71 -27.15 -4.45
N VAL A 170 -5.65 -26.50 -5.14
CA VAL A 170 -6.87 -27.12 -5.65
C VAL A 170 -6.82 -27.27 -7.17
N LYS A 171 -6.97 -28.51 -7.65
CA LYS A 171 -7.06 -28.79 -9.10
C LYS A 171 -8.34 -28.24 -9.70
N VAL A 172 -8.20 -27.49 -10.79
CA VAL A 172 -9.27 -27.02 -11.67
C VAL A 172 -8.98 -27.48 -13.09
N SER A 173 -10.02 -27.79 -13.85
CA SER A 173 -9.87 -28.20 -15.25
C SER A 173 -11.16 -27.96 -16.01
N ALA A 174 -11.07 -27.46 -17.24
CA ALA A 174 -12.23 -27.26 -18.10
C ALA A 174 -11.84 -27.41 -19.58
N ASN A 175 -12.79 -27.84 -20.39
CA ASN A 175 -12.66 -27.79 -21.85
C ASN A 175 -13.00 -26.37 -22.33
N VAL A 176 -12.06 -25.74 -23.00
CA VAL A 176 -12.12 -24.33 -23.42
C VAL A 176 -11.69 -24.19 -24.88
N THR A 177 -12.00 -23.03 -25.45
CA THR A 177 -11.49 -22.61 -26.76
C THR A 177 -10.79 -21.26 -26.63
N THR A 178 -9.95 -20.90 -27.59
CA THR A 178 -9.26 -19.59 -27.62
C THR A 178 -10.25 -18.41 -27.59
N GLU A 179 -11.49 -18.61 -28.02
CA GLU A 179 -12.55 -17.59 -28.06
C GLU A 179 -13.53 -17.64 -26.88
N ASP A 180 -13.48 -18.70 -26.06
CA ASP A 180 -14.42 -18.89 -24.94
C ASP A 180 -13.76 -19.74 -23.84
N ILE A 181 -13.37 -19.07 -22.76
CA ILE A 181 -12.84 -19.68 -21.54
C ILE A 181 -13.83 -19.65 -20.37
N SER A 182 -15.13 -19.38 -20.62
CA SER A 182 -16.15 -19.28 -19.57
C SER A 182 -16.31 -20.53 -18.71
N THR A 183 -16.14 -21.71 -19.30
CA THR A 183 -16.18 -23.00 -18.59
C THR A 183 -15.04 -23.15 -17.57
N LEU A 184 -13.90 -22.52 -17.81
CA LEU A 184 -12.80 -22.47 -16.85
C LEU A 184 -13.14 -21.56 -15.66
N ALA A 185 -13.77 -20.41 -15.92
CA ALA A 185 -14.26 -19.52 -14.85
C ALA A 185 -15.31 -20.24 -13.98
N GLU A 186 -16.23 -20.97 -14.58
CA GLU A 186 -17.20 -21.82 -13.87
C GLU A 186 -16.49 -22.89 -13.00
N ALA A 187 -15.50 -23.60 -13.57
CA ALA A 187 -14.75 -24.61 -12.83
C ALA A 187 -13.95 -24.04 -11.65
N ILE A 188 -13.45 -22.81 -11.75
CA ILE A 188 -12.79 -22.10 -10.65
C ILE A 188 -13.82 -21.70 -9.59
N ASN A 189 -14.96 -21.14 -9.99
CA ASN A 189 -16.02 -20.72 -9.07
C ASN A 189 -16.66 -21.89 -8.29
N ASP A 190 -16.71 -23.08 -8.89
CA ASP A 190 -17.12 -24.31 -8.21
C ASP A 190 -16.18 -24.71 -7.06
N LYS A 191 -14.96 -24.13 -7.03
CA LYS A 191 -13.93 -24.37 -6.01
C LYS A 191 -13.66 -23.17 -5.09
N THR A 192 -14.38 -22.05 -5.21
CA THR A 192 -14.19 -20.84 -4.39
C THR A 192 -14.20 -21.13 -2.88
N GLY A 193 -15.03 -22.06 -2.41
CA GLY A 193 -15.07 -22.42 -0.99
C GLY A 193 -13.78 -23.04 -0.43
N ALA A 194 -12.92 -23.59 -1.30
CA ALA A 194 -11.62 -24.15 -0.92
C ALA A 194 -10.45 -23.22 -1.28
N THR A 195 -10.54 -22.52 -2.42
CA THR A 195 -9.46 -21.64 -2.91
C THR A 195 -9.53 -20.22 -2.36
N GLY A 196 -10.71 -19.75 -1.95
CA GLY A 196 -10.96 -18.35 -1.62
C GLY A 196 -11.06 -17.41 -2.83
N ILE A 197 -10.96 -17.96 -4.05
CA ILE A 197 -10.85 -17.19 -5.31
C ILE A 197 -12.19 -17.16 -6.03
N VAL A 198 -12.60 -15.97 -6.45
CA VAL A 198 -13.73 -15.73 -7.34
C VAL A 198 -13.21 -15.43 -8.73
N ALA A 199 -13.78 -16.08 -9.75
CA ALA A 199 -13.46 -15.87 -11.15
C ALA A 199 -14.58 -15.08 -11.85
N ILE A 200 -14.25 -13.94 -12.45
CA ILE A 200 -15.16 -13.09 -13.21
C ILE A 200 -14.75 -13.15 -14.68
N ILE A 201 -15.65 -13.63 -15.53
CA ILE A 201 -15.42 -13.71 -16.97
C ILE A 201 -15.67 -12.34 -17.62
N SER A 202 -14.81 -11.95 -18.56
CA SER A 202 -15.01 -10.78 -19.40
C SER A 202 -16.23 -10.92 -20.33
N ASN A 203 -16.71 -9.79 -20.84
CA ASN A 203 -17.84 -9.78 -21.79
C ASN A 203 -17.51 -10.47 -23.13
N ASP A 204 -16.25 -10.45 -23.55
CA ASP A 204 -15.76 -11.14 -24.76
C ASP A 204 -15.40 -12.62 -24.51
N LYS A 205 -15.45 -13.06 -23.24
CA LYS A 205 -15.17 -14.42 -22.78
C LYS A 205 -13.74 -14.92 -23.01
N GLN A 206 -12.80 -14.03 -23.28
CA GLN A 206 -11.40 -14.37 -23.56
C GLN A 206 -10.46 -14.05 -22.39
N SER A 207 -10.97 -13.43 -21.33
CA SER A 207 -10.22 -13.21 -20.09
C SER A 207 -11.03 -13.50 -18.83
N ILE A 208 -10.33 -13.97 -17.81
CA ILE A 208 -10.88 -14.25 -16.48
C ILE A 208 -10.10 -13.41 -15.47
N GLU A 209 -10.82 -12.57 -14.74
CA GLU A 209 -10.30 -11.87 -13.58
C GLU A 209 -10.50 -12.76 -12.34
N LEU A 210 -9.40 -13.12 -11.69
CA LEU A 210 -9.34 -13.83 -10.42
C LEU A 210 -9.24 -12.81 -9.29
N GLN A 211 -10.09 -12.94 -8.28
CA GLN A 211 -10.11 -12.06 -7.12
C GLN A 211 -10.06 -12.86 -5.82
N HIS A 212 -9.20 -12.44 -4.90
CA HIS A 212 -9.14 -12.92 -3.52
C HIS A 212 -9.32 -11.74 -2.56
N ASP A 213 -10.53 -11.59 -2.02
CA ASP A 213 -10.94 -10.39 -1.25
C ASP A 213 -10.21 -10.20 0.08
N THR A 214 -9.62 -11.26 0.64
CA THR A 214 -8.82 -11.16 1.87
C THR A 214 -7.36 -10.81 1.61
N GLY A 215 -6.89 -10.82 0.35
CA GLY A 215 -5.51 -10.54 0.00
C GLY A 215 -4.52 -11.69 0.27
N ASP A 216 -4.99 -12.93 0.36
CA ASP A 216 -4.08 -14.08 0.34
C ASP A 216 -3.49 -14.21 -1.08
N ASN A 217 -2.27 -14.75 -1.22
CA ASN A 217 -1.64 -14.93 -2.53
C ASN A 217 -2.48 -15.86 -3.43
N ILE A 218 -2.45 -15.59 -4.74
CA ILE A 218 -2.98 -16.53 -5.72
C ILE A 218 -1.80 -17.32 -6.28
N THR A 219 -1.77 -18.62 -6.04
CA THR A 219 -0.75 -19.53 -6.56
C THR A 219 -1.36 -20.33 -7.69
N ILE A 220 -0.69 -20.33 -8.84
CA ILE A 220 -1.01 -21.20 -9.96
C ILE A 220 0.18 -22.16 -10.10
N SER A 221 -0.08 -23.45 -10.13
CA SER A 221 0.95 -24.46 -10.42
C SER A 221 0.44 -25.51 -11.37
N ALA A 222 1.35 -26.20 -12.06
CA ALA A 222 1.03 -27.27 -13.00
C ALA A 222 -0.04 -26.87 -14.04
N PHE A 223 0.10 -25.68 -14.63
CA PHE A 223 -0.65 -25.30 -15.82
C PHE A 223 -0.39 -26.32 -16.93
N ASP A 224 -1.45 -26.86 -17.52
CA ASP A 224 -1.38 -27.88 -18.56
C ASP A 224 -2.57 -27.75 -19.52
N SER A 225 -2.39 -28.29 -20.72
CA SER A 225 -3.42 -28.38 -21.75
C SER A 225 -3.39 -29.74 -22.42
N SER A 226 -4.55 -30.33 -22.71
CA SER A 226 -4.62 -31.59 -23.45
C SER A 226 -4.04 -31.54 -24.88
N SER A 227 -3.81 -30.32 -25.40
CA SER A 227 -3.21 -30.08 -26.71
C SER A 227 -1.70 -29.85 -26.64
N ALA A 228 -1.15 -29.71 -25.43
CA ALA A 228 0.29 -29.62 -25.21
C ALA A 228 0.94 -30.99 -25.46
N VAL A 229 2.07 -30.99 -26.17
CA VAL A 229 2.86 -32.19 -26.45
C VAL A 229 4.31 -31.90 -26.15
N ASP A 230 4.93 -32.69 -25.28
CA ASP A 230 6.31 -32.49 -24.85
C ASP A 230 7.34 -32.88 -25.92
N GLY A 231 8.53 -32.27 -25.84
CA GLY A 231 9.71 -32.61 -26.63
C GLY A 231 9.94 -31.73 -27.85
N VAL A 232 11.04 -32.02 -28.56
CA VAL A 232 11.46 -31.29 -29.76
C VAL A 232 10.41 -31.47 -30.87
N GLY A 233 9.83 -30.36 -31.34
CA GLY A 233 8.73 -30.38 -32.30
C GLY A 233 7.37 -30.71 -31.69
N GLY A 234 7.29 -30.75 -30.36
CA GLY A 234 6.04 -30.80 -29.60
C GLY A 234 5.25 -29.50 -29.72
N THR A 235 3.98 -29.55 -29.34
CA THR A 235 3.06 -28.41 -29.36
C THR A 235 3.10 -27.71 -28.02
N GLU A 236 3.47 -26.44 -28.04
CA GLU A 236 3.39 -25.56 -26.87
C GLU A 236 1.99 -24.95 -26.79
N VAL A 237 1.45 -24.87 -25.58
CA VAL A 237 0.20 -24.16 -25.29
C VAL A 237 0.49 -23.16 -24.19
N ALA A 238 0.06 -21.92 -24.39
CA ALA A 238 0.31 -20.83 -23.49
C ALA A 238 -0.97 -20.08 -23.11
N MET A 239 -0.91 -19.42 -21.95
CA MET A 239 -1.88 -18.47 -21.48
C MET A 239 -1.16 -17.34 -20.74
N THR A 240 -1.58 -16.11 -20.96
CA THR A 240 -1.04 -14.93 -20.31
C THR A 240 -1.72 -14.70 -18.97
N LEU A 241 -0.92 -14.35 -17.98
CA LEU A 241 -1.34 -13.93 -16.65
C LEU A 241 -0.80 -12.52 -16.40
N SER A 242 -1.68 -11.61 -16.01
CA SER A 242 -1.32 -10.27 -15.54
C SER A 242 -1.71 -10.12 -14.07
N GLY A 243 -0.88 -9.51 -13.24
CA GLY A 243 -1.25 -9.14 -11.86
C GLY A 243 -2.16 -7.90 -11.82
N GLY A 244 -2.77 -7.59 -10.68
CA GLY A 244 -3.67 -6.44 -10.52
C GLY A 244 -3.08 -5.08 -10.94
N ALA A 245 -1.77 -4.88 -10.74
CA ALA A 245 -1.09 -3.65 -11.14
C ALA A 245 -0.68 -3.60 -12.64
N GLY A 246 -0.79 -4.72 -13.37
CA GLY A 246 -0.59 -4.80 -14.84
C GLY A 246 0.78 -4.36 -15.36
N THR A 247 1.83 -4.34 -14.52
CA THR A 247 3.14 -3.79 -14.91
C THR A 247 3.99 -4.77 -15.73
N THR A 248 3.76 -6.07 -15.63
CA THR A 248 4.45 -7.11 -16.41
C THR A 248 3.58 -8.36 -16.49
N ASP A 249 3.42 -8.89 -17.71
CA ASP A 249 2.71 -10.14 -17.94
C ASP A 249 3.64 -11.35 -17.77
N VAL A 250 3.11 -12.38 -17.11
CA VAL A 250 3.71 -13.72 -17.02
C VAL A 250 3.03 -14.59 -18.06
N VAL A 251 3.80 -15.36 -18.83
CA VAL A 251 3.22 -16.38 -19.71
C VAL A 251 3.35 -17.73 -19.04
N LEU A 252 2.20 -18.32 -18.72
CA LEU A 252 2.07 -19.71 -18.31
C LEU A 252 2.12 -20.59 -19.56
N GLN A 253 2.95 -21.61 -19.55
CA GLN A 253 3.19 -22.43 -20.72
C GLN A 253 3.42 -23.89 -20.33
N ASN A 254 2.90 -24.81 -21.15
CA ASN A 254 3.27 -26.22 -21.10
C ASN A 254 3.42 -26.81 -22.51
N GLY A 255 4.11 -27.94 -22.61
CA GLY A 255 4.43 -28.63 -23.86
C GLY A 255 5.71 -28.12 -24.52
N GLY A 256 5.99 -28.66 -25.71
CA GLY A 256 7.23 -28.44 -26.43
C GLY A 256 8.45 -28.83 -25.61
N VAL A 257 9.55 -28.12 -25.83
CA VAL A 257 10.80 -28.37 -25.11
C VAL A 257 10.85 -27.76 -23.72
N ASN A 258 9.84 -26.95 -23.38
CA ASN A 258 9.69 -26.21 -22.14
C ASN A 258 8.62 -26.79 -21.22
N ALA A 259 8.25 -28.05 -21.46
CA ALA A 259 7.24 -28.73 -20.67
C ALA A 259 7.58 -28.68 -19.17
N GLY A 260 6.64 -28.15 -18.37
CA GLY A 260 6.76 -28.00 -16.93
C GLY A 260 7.80 -26.99 -16.42
N THR A 261 8.42 -26.17 -17.28
CA THR A 261 9.41 -25.17 -16.83
C THR A 261 8.80 -23.78 -16.60
N ARG A 262 7.59 -23.54 -17.09
CA ARG A 262 6.89 -22.25 -17.05
C ARG A 262 5.40 -22.40 -16.74
N ASP A 263 5.05 -23.44 -15.99
CA ASP A 263 3.67 -23.85 -15.73
C ASP A 263 3.10 -23.29 -14.41
N SER A 264 3.89 -22.49 -13.69
CA SER A 264 3.61 -22.13 -12.30
C SER A 264 3.99 -20.67 -12.02
N THR A 265 3.32 -20.01 -11.09
CA THR A 265 3.62 -18.64 -10.67
C THR A 265 2.83 -18.28 -9.41
N VAL A 266 3.30 -17.29 -8.66
CA VAL A 266 2.57 -16.71 -7.53
C VAL A 266 2.27 -15.25 -7.80
N ILE A 267 1.02 -14.87 -7.59
CA ILE A 267 0.55 -13.50 -7.66
C ILE A 267 0.45 -12.98 -6.22
N GLY A 268 1.24 -11.95 -5.92
CA GLY A 268 1.13 -11.16 -4.71
C GLY A 268 -0.06 -10.21 -4.76
N GLY A 269 -0.68 -9.96 -3.60
CA GLY A 269 -1.78 -9.01 -3.50
C GLY A 269 -1.32 -7.56 -3.37
N GLU A 270 -2.26 -6.65 -3.54
CA GLU A 270 -2.12 -5.23 -3.25
C GLU A 270 -2.55 -4.93 -1.81
N VAL A 271 -1.86 -3.96 -1.20
CA VAL A 271 -2.20 -3.41 0.11
C VAL A 271 -2.53 -1.93 -0.04
N GLU A 272 -3.78 -1.57 0.20
CA GLU A 272 -4.22 -0.18 0.22
C GLU A 272 -4.12 0.38 1.64
N PHE A 273 -3.35 1.45 1.82
CA PHE A 273 -3.22 2.16 3.09
C PHE A 273 -4.20 3.34 3.12
N LYS A 274 -4.91 3.50 4.24
CA LYS A 274 -5.89 4.58 4.43
C LYS A 274 -5.86 5.15 5.84
N SER A 275 -6.21 6.43 5.95
CA SER A 275 -6.26 7.16 7.22
C SER A 275 -7.41 8.15 7.22
N THR A 276 -8.18 8.17 8.30
CA THR A 276 -9.20 9.21 8.56
C THR A 276 -8.63 10.37 9.39
N ALA A 277 -7.45 10.20 9.99
CA ALA A 277 -6.82 11.17 10.87
C ALA A 277 -6.03 12.26 10.13
N GLY A 278 -5.76 12.08 8.83
CA GLY A 278 -5.07 13.05 7.98
C GLY A 278 -4.00 12.43 7.09
N TYR A 279 -3.04 13.24 6.67
CA TYR A 279 -1.91 12.81 5.85
C TYR A 279 -1.06 11.79 6.58
N PHE A 280 -0.58 10.80 5.83
CA PHE A 280 0.43 9.87 6.28
C PHE A 280 1.46 9.67 5.17
N SER A 281 2.58 9.06 5.52
CA SER A 281 3.55 8.57 4.56
C SER A 281 4.04 7.19 4.95
N VAL A 282 4.45 6.43 3.95
CA VAL A 282 5.07 5.12 4.11
C VAL A 282 6.38 5.09 3.35
N GLU A 283 7.35 4.36 3.86
CA GLU A 283 8.61 4.09 3.18
C GLU A 283 9.03 2.64 3.45
N SER A 284 9.80 2.06 2.53
CA SER A 284 10.44 0.77 2.70
C SER A 284 11.96 0.94 2.72
N ASN A 285 12.64 0.14 3.53
CA ASN A 285 14.10 0.05 3.54
C ASN A 285 14.67 -0.69 2.31
N LEU A 286 13.83 -1.08 1.35
CA LEU A 286 14.20 -1.80 0.14
C LEU A 286 13.66 -1.07 -1.11
N ALA A 287 14.39 -1.18 -2.23
CA ALA A 287 13.94 -0.62 -3.50
C ALA A 287 13.04 -1.61 -4.26
N GLU A 288 12.19 -1.12 -5.16
CA GLU A 288 11.25 -1.91 -5.96
C GLU A 288 11.93 -3.09 -6.68
N GLY A 289 13.02 -2.82 -7.40
CA GLY A 289 13.76 -3.84 -8.19
C GLY A 289 14.49 -4.90 -7.36
N THR A 290 14.43 -4.80 -6.03
CA THR A 290 14.99 -5.78 -5.09
C THR A 290 13.91 -6.48 -4.26
N GLY A 291 12.63 -6.40 -4.65
CA GLY A 291 11.50 -6.99 -3.91
C GLY A 291 10.87 -6.06 -2.86
N GLY A 292 11.07 -4.74 -3.00
CA GLY A 292 10.44 -3.74 -2.14
C GLY A 292 8.94 -3.58 -2.44
N LEU A 293 8.13 -3.32 -1.41
CA LEU A 293 6.66 -3.17 -1.54
C LEU A 293 6.22 -1.88 -2.25
N PHE A 294 7.08 -0.87 -2.33
CA PHE A 294 6.75 0.44 -2.88
C PHE A 294 7.59 0.75 -4.11
N SER A 295 7.00 1.48 -5.06
CA SER A 295 7.73 1.97 -6.23
C SER A 295 8.81 2.97 -5.83
N GLY A 296 9.98 2.89 -6.45
CA GLY A 296 11.07 3.84 -6.25
C GLY A 296 12.29 3.28 -5.50
N SER A 297 13.07 4.21 -4.94
CA SER A 297 14.36 3.92 -4.30
C SER A 297 14.21 3.52 -2.83
N THR A 298 15.26 2.92 -2.28
CA THR A 298 15.37 2.64 -0.85
C THR A 298 15.12 3.87 0.02
N ASN A 299 14.25 3.74 1.03
CA ASN A 299 13.79 4.82 1.92
C ASN A 299 13.19 6.02 1.18
N GLU A 300 12.59 5.80 0.01
CA GLU A 300 11.82 6.84 -0.66
C GLU A 300 10.45 6.99 -0.01
N LEU A 301 10.16 8.22 0.42
CA LEU A 301 8.93 8.54 1.13
C LEU A 301 7.74 8.59 0.18
N GLN A 302 6.80 7.66 0.32
CA GLN A 302 5.53 7.65 -0.38
C GLN A 302 4.49 8.41 0.43
N ALA A 303 4.06 9.58 -0.06
CA ALA A 303 3.07 10.41 0.61
C ALA A 303 1.64 9.99 0.23
N SER A 304 0.74 9.96 1.22
CA SER A 304 -0.68 9.70 1.00
C SER A 304 -1.32 10.80 0.14
N VAL A 305 -2.24 10.41 -0.73
CA VAL A 305 -3.11 11.34 -1.46
C VAL A 305 -4.41 11.54 -0.68
N THR A 306 -4.90 12.77 -0.62
CA THR A 306 -6.20 13.07 0.00
C THR A 306 -7.31 12.91 -1.02
N GLU A 307 -8.18 11.94 -0.78
CA GLU A 307 -9.45 11.80 -1.47
C GLU A 307 -10.53 12.70 -0.84
N THR A 308 -11.44 13.22 -1.67
CA THR A 308 -12.47 14.16 -1.22
C THR A 308 -13.86 13.68 -1.62
N VAL A 309 -14.90 14.22 -1.00
CA VAL A 309 -16.29 13.86 -1.34
C VAL A 309 -16.64 14.16 -2.81
N ASP A 310 -15.90 15.07 -3.46
CA ASP A 310 -16.06 15.38 -4.89
C ASP A 310 -15.51 14.28 -5.82
N THR A 311 -14.57 13.44 -5.33
CA THR A 311 -13.93 12.36 -6.11
C THR A 311 -14.64 11.01 -5.97
N ILE A 312 -15.83 10.99 -5.37
CA ILE A 312 -16.65 9.78 -5.18
C ILE A 312 -17.17 9.25 -6.52
N GLU A 313 -16.84 7.99 -6.83
CA GLU A 313 -17.39 7.25 -7.97
C GLU A 313 -17.99 5.91 -7.52
N ILE A 314 -19.23 5.62 -7.93
CA ILE A 314 -19.96 4.37 -7.57
C ILE A 314 -20.27 3.50 -8.78
N SER A 315 -19.60 3.76 -9.91
CA SER A 315 -19.85 3.11 -11.20
C SER A 315 -19.35 1.66 -11.22
N ASN A 316 -18.40 1.31 -10.36
CA ASN A 316 -17.84 -0.02 -10.20
C ASN A 316 -17.70 -0.37 -8.70
N VAL A 317 -17.38 -1.63 -8.40
CA VAL A 317 -17.32 -2.17 -7.03
C VAL A 317 -16.20 -1.51 -6.21
N GLU A 318 -15.03 -1.34 -6.80
CA GLU A 318 -13.87 -0.73 -6.15
C GLU A 318 -14.17 0.73 -5.76
N GLY A 319 -14.68 1.52 -6.71
CA GLY A 319 -15.11 2.89 -6.48
C GLY A 319 -16.20 2.98 -5.41
N ALA A 320 -17.16 2.05 -5.39
CA ALA A 320 -18.19 2.01 -4.36
C ALA A 320 -17.60 1.75 -2.96
N ASN A 321 -16.62 0.87 -2.83
CA ASN A 321 -15.91 0.62 -1.57
C ASN A 321 -15.09 1.84 -1.14
N ARG A 322 -14.30 2.43 -2.04
CA ARG A 322 -13.54 3.66 -1.79
C ARG A 322 -14.46 4.82 -1.38
N SER A 323 -15.66 4.91 -1.97
CA SER A 323 -16.67 5.91 -1.62
C SER A 323 -17.19 5.79 -0.19
N ILE A 324 -17.30 4.56 0.34
CA ILE A 324 -17.65 4.31 1.73
C ILE A 324 -16.55 4.86 2.64
N ASP A 325 -15.28 4.56 2.34
CA ASP A 325 -14.13 5.03 3.12
C ASP A 325 -14.01 6.56 3.12
N ILE A 326 -14.17 7.21 1.95
CA ILE A 326 -14.16 8.68 1.84
C ILE A 326 -15.28 9.30 2.67
N THR A 327 -16.48 8.71 2.62
CA THR A 327 -17.63 9.21 3.36
C THR A 327 -17.44 9.05 4.86
N ASP A 328 -16.90 7.92 5.31
CA ASP A 328 -16.61 7.68 6.73
C ASP A 328 -15.58 8.67 7.27
N GLY A 329 -14.49 8.89 6.52
CA GLY A 329 -13.50 9.92 6.86
C GLY A 329 -14.09 11.33 6.92
N ALA A 330 -14.96 11.69 5.98
CA ALA A 330 -15.64 12.98 5.98
C ALA A 330 -16.60 13.14 7.19
N LEU A 331 -17.34 12.09 7.55
CA LEU A 331 -18.22 12.08 8.72
C LEU A 331 -17.42 12.20 10.02
N ALA A 332 -16.33 11.45 10.16
CA ALA A 332 -15.43 11.55 11.31
C ALA A 332 -14.91 12.99 11.49
N ARG A 333 -14.58 13.67 10.39
CA ARG A 333 -14.16 15.09 10.43
C ARG A 333 -15.28 16.03 10.89
N VAL A 334 -16.51 15.82 10.41
CA VAL A 334 -17.68 16.61 10.85
C VAL A 334 -17.95 16.41 12.34
N ASP A 335 -17.86 15.18 12.82
CA ASP A 335 -18.10 14.85 14.22
C ASP A 335 -16.99 15.39 15.14
N ALA A 336 -15.72 15.39 14.70
CA ALA A 336 -14.64 16.06 15.41
C ALA A 336 -14.90 17.57 15.59
N ILE A 337 -15.35 18.26 14.52
CA ILE A 337 -15.71 19.68 14.58
C ILE A 337 -16.90 19.90 15.54
N ARG A 338 -17.92 19.03 15.51
CA ARG A 338 -19.05 19.11 16.44
C ARG A 338 -18.64 18.90 17.89
N ALA A 339 -17.74 17.96 18.15
CA ALA A 339 -17.19 17.71 19.48
C ALA A 339 -16.43 18.95 20.01
N GLU A 340 -15.60 19.58 19.18
CA GLU A 340 -14.89 20.81 19.53
C GLU A 340 -15.87 21.95 19.84
N LEU A 341 -16.88 22.16 18.99
CA LEU A 341 -17.92 23.16 19.22
C LEU A 341 -18.73 22.87 20.49
N GLY A 342 -19.03 21.62 20.79
CA GLY A 342 -19.68 21.21 22.04
C GLY A 342 -18.83 21.49 23.27
N ALA A 343 -17.52 21.23 23.21
CA ALA A 343 -16.59 21.57 24.27
C ALA A 343 -16.51 23.09 24.49
N VAL A 344 -16.48 23.88 23.41
CA VAL A 344 -16.52 25.34 23.48
C VAL A 344 -17.83 25.84 24.10
N GLN A 345 -18.97 25.24 23.77
CA GLN A 345 -20.26 25.56 24.39
C GLN A 345 -20.25 25.31 25.90
N ASN A 346 -19.75 24.14 26.34
CA ASN A 346 -19.60 23.82 27.77
C ASN A 346 -18.70 24.84 28.50
N ARG A 347 -17.62 25.28 27.84
CA ARG A 347 -16.72 26.31 28.38
C ARG A 347 -17.41 27.67 28.47
N PHE A 348 -18.23 28.05 27.48
CA PHE A 348 -19.01 29.28 27.55
C PHE A 348 -20.05 29.23 28.67
N GLU A 349 -20.78 28.13 28.84
CA GLU A 349 -21.74 27.98 29.92
C GLU A 349 -21.07 28.10 31.29
N THR A 350 -19.94 27.41 31.50
CA THR A 350 -19.15 27.52 32.74
C THR A 350 -18.63 28.93 32.97
N THR A 351 -18.23 29.63 31.89
CA THR A 351 -17.77 31.02 32.00
C THR A 351 -18.92 31.95 32.36
N ILE A 352 -20.11 31.75 31.77
CA ILE A 352 -21.31 32.54 32.07
C ILE A 352 -21.74 32.36 33.52
N THR A 353 -21.79 31.13 34.04
CA THR A 353 -22.19 30.88 35.44
C THR A 353 -21.21 31.50 36.43
N ASN A 354 -19.90 31.42 36.15
CA ASN A 354 -18.86 32.08 36.94
C ASN A 354 -19.01 33.62 36.90
N LEU A 355 -19.24 34.20 35.72
CA LEU A 355 -19.44 35.65 35.57
C LEU A 355 -20.72 36.13 36.28
N GLN A 356 -21.81 35.37 36.22
CA GLN A 356 -23.05 35.68 36.93
C GLN A 356 -22.83 35.69 38.45
N THR A 357 -22.18 34.66 38.97
CA THR A 357 -21.83 34.57 40.40
C THR A 357 -20.93 35.73 40.84
N SER A 358 -19.92 36.06 40.02
CA SER A 358 -19.04 37.20 40.30
C SER A 358 -19.79 38.53 40.23
N SER A 359 -20.73 38.68 39.30
CA SER A 359 -21.57 39.88 39.17
C SER A 359 -22.49 40.06 40.37
N GLU A 360 -23.13 38.99 40.83
CA GLU A 360 -23.98 39.00 42.03
C GLU A 360 -23.18 39.35 43.29
N ASN A 361 -22.02 38.72 43.47
CA ASN A 361 -21.13 39.02 44.59
C ASN A 361 -20.62 40.47 44.55
N LEU A 362 -20.27 40.98 43.37
CA LEU A 362 -19.82 42.36 43.20
C LEU A 362 -20.97 43.35 43.46
N SER A 363 -22.18 43.04 42.99
CA SER A 363 -23.38 43.83 43.26
C SER A 363 -23.70 43.88 44.75
N ALA A 364 -23.65 42.73 45.45
CA ALA A 364 -23.85 42.66 46.90
C ALA A 364 -22.74 43.37 47.70
N ALA A 365 -21.49 43.28 47.26
CA ALA A 365 -20.38 44.05 47.83
C ALA A 365 -20.58 45.56 47.64
N ARG A 366 -21.04 45.98 46.45
CA ARG A 366 -21.34 47.38 46.14
C ARG A 366 -22.53 47.90 46.93
N SER A 367 -23.61 47.12 47.06
CA SER A 367 -24.79 47.45 47.87
C SER A 367 -24.39 47.68 49.33
N ARG A 368 -23.54 46.83 49.92
CA ARG A 368 -23.01 47.04 51.28
C ARG A 368 -22.19 48.33 51.46
N ILE A 369 -21.58 48.86 50.40
CA ILE A 369 -20.80 50.09 50.44
C ILE A 369 -21.67 51.32 50.15
N GLN A 370 -22.56 51.22 49.16
CA GLN A 370 -23.28 52.34 48.57
C GLN A 370 -24.70 52.49 49.14
N ASP A 371 -25.37 51.39 49.46
CA ASP A 371 -26.71 51.42 50.02
C ASP A 371 -26.61 51.62 51.53
N THR A 372 -27.33 52.60 52.04
CA THR A 372 -27.44 52.84 53.48
C THR A 372 -28.42 51.84 54.08
N ASP A 373 -28.11 51.34 55.27
CA ASP A 373 -29.09 50.61 56.07
C ASP A 373 -30.21 51.57 56.45
N PHE A 374 -31.35 51.46 55.76
CA PHE A 374 -32.53 52.30 55.96
C PHE A 374 -32.98 52.31 57.42
N ALA A 375 -32.83 51.20 58.15
CA ALA A 375 -33.22 51.14 59.56
C ALA A 375 -32.29 52.00 60.43
N ALA A 376 -30.97 51.91 60.20
CA ALA A 376 -29.97 52.69 60.93
C ALA A 376 -30.05 54.19 60.60
N GLU A 377 -30.18 54.55 59.33
CA GLU A 377 -30.28 55.94 58.89
C GLU A 377 -31.59 56.59 59.34
N THR A 378 -32.72 55.88 59.25
CA THR A 378 -34.01 56.38 59.77
C THR A 378 -33.96 56.58 61.28
N ALA A 379 -33.36 55.65 62.03
CA ALA A 379 -33.18 55.82 63.47
C ALA A 379 -32.28 57.02 63.82
N SER A 380 -31.23 57.25 63.04
CA SER A 380 -30.34 58.42 63.18
C SER A 380 -31.08 59.73 62.85
N LEU A 381 -31.87 59.74 61.77
CA LEU A 381 -32.70 60.87 61.36
C LEU A 381 -33.77 61.18 62.41
N THR A 382 -34.51 60.17 62.87
CA THR A 382 -35.52 60.33 63.93
C THR A 382 -34.89 60.79 65.23
N ARG A 383 -33.74 60.24 65.62
CA ARG A 383 -32.98 60.73 66.79
C ARG A 383 -32.60 62.20 66.62
N SER A 384 -32.09 62.58 65.45
CA SER A 384 -31.69 63.96 65.15
C SER A 384 -32.88 64.91 65.17
N GLN A 385 -34.04 64.50 64.62
CA GLN A 385 -35.27 65.27 64.67
C GLN A 385 -35.82 65.43 66.10
N ILE A 386 -35.81 64.36 66.90
CA ILE A 386 -36.21 64.42 68.32
C ILE A 386 -35.25 65.33 69.10
N LEU A 387 -33.93 65.24 68.86
CA LEU A 387 -32.95 66.12 69.50
C LEU A 387 -33.12 67.59 69.08
N GLN A 388 -33.45 67.86 67.82
CA GLN A 388 -33.76 69.22 67.37
C GLN A 388 -35.05 69.74 68.02
N GLN A 389 -36.11 68.94 68.07
CA GLN A 389 -37.36 69.32 68.75
C GLN A 389 -37.16 69.52 70.26
N ALA A 390 -36.41 68.64 70.92
CA ALA A 390 -36.06 68.75 72.33
C ALA A 390 -35.13 69.94 72.59
N GLY A 391 -34.17 70.22 71.70
CA GLY A 391 -33.29 71.38 71.79
C GLY A 391 -34.03 72.70 71.65
N VAL A 392 -35.01 72.78 70.74
CA VAL A 392 -35.91 73.95 70.60
C VAL A 392 -36.81 74.09 71.83
N ALA A 393 -37.38 73.00 72.34
CA ALA A 393 -38.20 73.01 73.56
C ALA A 393 -37.38 73.39 74.81
N MET A 394 -36.16 72.89 74.94
CA MET A 394 -35.22 73.23 76.01
C MET A 394 -34.74 74.67 75.91
N LEU A 395 -34.47 75.18 74.71
CA LEU A 395 -34.17 76.60 74.48
C LEU A 395 -35.38 77.48 74.81
N ALA A 396 -36.59 77.07 74.46
CA ALA A 396 -37.81 77.80 74.82
C ALA A 396 -38.01 77.84 76.35
N GLN A 397 -37.82 76.71 77.04
CA GLN A 397 -37.87 76.61 78.50
C GLN A 397 -36.76 77.43 79.16
N ALA A 398 -35.53 77.33 78.67
CA ALA A 398 -34.36 78.05 79.19
C ALA A 398 -34.43 79.56 78.91
N ASN A 399 -35.14 80.02 77.89
CA ASN A 399 -35.42 81.44 77.66
C ASN A 399 -36.56 81.99 78.55
N GLN A 400 -37.47 81.13 79.03
CA GLN A 400 -38.53 81.52 79.97
C GLN A 400 -38.03 81.62 81.42
N VAL A 401 -37.04 80.80 81.82
CA VAL A 401 -36.46 80.82 83.18
C VAL A 401 -35.86 82.19 83.56
N PRO A 402 -35.05 82.87 82.72
CA PRO A 402 -34.55 84.23 82.99
C PRO A 402 -35.65 85.28 83.12
N GLN A 403 -36.75 85.14 82.35
CA GLN A 403 -37.90 86.06 82.45
C GLN A 403 -38.65 85.89 83.78
N LEU A 404 -38.75 84.66 84.29
CA LEU A 404 -39.27 84.36 85.62
C LEU A 404 -38.37 84.89 86.75
N VAL A 405 -37.05 84.86 86.58
CA VAL A 405 -36.10 85.41 87.56
C VAL A 405 -36.13 86.94 87.58
N LEU A 406 -36.32 87.60 86.43
CA LEU A 406 -36.55 89.05 86.38
C LEU A 406 -37.86 89.48 87.07
N SER A 407 -38.90 88.63 87.03
CA SER A 407 -40.14 88.84 87.79
C SER A 407 -39.94 88.75 89.31
N LEU A 408 -38.93 88.00 89.79
CA LEU A 408 -38.61 87.84 91.21
C LEU A 408 -37.63 88.91 91.74
N LEU A 409 -36.97 89.67 90.85
CA LEU A 409 -36.10 90.79 91.18
C LEU A 409 -36.79 92.16 91.09
N GLN A 410 -38.03 92.21 90.59
CA GLN A 410 -38.84 93.43 90.45
C GLN A 410 -40.09 93.47 91.36
N GLY A 411 -40.32 92.44 92.17
CA GLY A 411 -41.33 92.42 93.25
C GLY A 411 -40.63 92.26 94.59
#